data_AF-A0A964JEJ9-F1
#
_entry.id   AF-A0A964JEJ9-F1
#
_cell.length_a   1.000
_cell.length_b   1.000
_cell.length_c   1.000
_cell.angle_alpha   90.00
_cell.angle_beta   90.00
_cell.angle_gamma   90.00
#
_symmetry.space_group_name_H-M   'P 1'
#
loop_
_entity.id
_entity.type
_entity.pdbx_description
1 polymer ?
#
loop_
_entity_poly.entity_id
_entity_poly.type
_entity_poly.pdbx_seq_one_letter_code
_entity_poly.pdbx_strand_id
1 'polypeptide(L)'
;MAVEDEAIALNRAHWDDRAAIHARDPDSFYRVAGFKSGGDTLSAIEGAEVGDVAGLRILHLQCHLGLDTLSLARRGATVTGVDFLRVRCRSPANSRRARA
;
A
#
# COMPACT_ATOMS: atom_id res chain seq x y z
N MET A 1 22.03 20.87 3.01
CA MET A 1 21.94 19.67 2.16
C MET A 1 22.37 18.41 2.90
N ALA A 2 23.62 18.25 3.37
CA ALA A 2 24.04 16.99 4.02
C ALA A 2 23.20 16.53 5.24
N VAL A 3 22.78 17.45 6.12
CA VAL A 3 21.91 17.13 7.28
C VAL A 3 20.49 16.70 6.84
N GLU A 4 20.01 17.26 5.73
CA GLU A 4 18.70 16.94 5.17
C GLU A 4 18.72 15.56 4.48
N ASP A 5 19.80 15.24 3.77
CA ASP A 5 20.02 13.92 3.17
C ASP A 5 20.11 12.83 4.24
N GLU A 6 20.78 13.10 5.35
CA GLU A 6 20.87 12.19 6.50
C GLU A 6 19.50 11.98 7.16
N ALA A 7 18.73 13.06 7.39
CA ALA A 7 17.39 12.96 7.94
C ALA A 7 16.45 12.14 7.03
N ILE A 8 16.52 12.34 5.72
CA ILE A 8 15.75 11.56 4.74
C ILE A 8 16.16 10.09 4.75
N ALA A 9 17.46 9.79 4.84
CA ALA A 9 17.97 8.42 4.90
C ALA A 9 17.52 7.70 6.17
N LEU A 10 17.62 8.36 7.33
CA LEU A 10 17.17 7.82 8.62
C LEU A 10 15.66 7.58 8.63
N ASN A 11 14.87 8.51 8.11
CA ASN A 11 13.43 8.34 7.98
C ASN A 11 13.08 7.14 7.09
N ARG A 12 13.77 6.97 5.96
CA ARG A 12 13.55 5.81 5.08
C ARG A 12 13.87 4.49 5.78
N ALA A 13 15.02 4.40 6.44
CA ALA A 13 15.41 3.20 7.18
C ALA A 13 14.40 2.87 8.29
N HIS A 14 13.94 3.87 9.03
CA HIS A 14 12.91 3.71 10.05
C HIS A 14 11.62 3.11 9.47
N TRP A 15 11.14 3.64 8.35
CA TRP A 15 9.93 3.12 7.71
C TRP A 15 10.13 1.72 7.11
N ASP A 16 11.31 1.42 6.53
CA ASP A 16 11.62 0.08 6.01
C ASP A 16 11.54 -0.99 7.13
N ASP A 17 12.08 -0.69 8.32
CA ASP A 17 11.99 -1.58 9.49
C ASP A 17 10.54 -1.76 9.95
N ARG A 18 9.77 -0.67 10.01
CA ARG A 18 8.35 -0.71 10.40
C ARG A 18 7.52 -1.52 9.41
N ALA A 19 7.78 -1.40 8.11
CA ALA A 19 7.07 -2.17 7.09
C ALA A 19 7.20 -3.68 7.33
N ALA A 20 8.37 -4.17 7.75
CA ALA A 20 8.57 -5.58 8.07
C ALA A 20 7.77 -6.03 9.30
N ILE A 21 7.62 -5.17 10.32
CA ILE A 21 6.81 -5.46 11.52
C ILE A 21 5.32 -5.41 11.17
N HIS A 22 4.88 -4.35 10.50
CA HIS A 22 3.49 -4.15 10.08
C HIS A 22 3.00 -5.26 9.14
N ALA A 23 3.87 -5.80 8.28
CA ALA A 23 3.54 -6.93 7.41
C ALA A 23 3.34 -8.26 8.17
N ARG A 24 3.96 -8.43 9.34
CA ARG A 24 3.70 -9.58 10.23
C ARG A 24 2.41 -9.41 11.02
N ASP A 25 2.00 -8.16 11.22
CA ASP A 25 0.71 -7.77 11.82
C ASP A 25 0.41 -8.51 13.14
N PRO A 26 1.33 -8.47 14.14
CA PRO A 26 1.21 -9.28 15.35
C PRO A 26 -0.06 -8.97 16.15
N ASP A 27 -0.52 -7.72 16.11
CA ASP A 27 -1.70 -7.25 16.83
C ASP A 27 -2.95 -7.16 15.93
N SER A 28 -2.89 -7.69 14.70
CA SER A 28 -3.96 -7.66 13.70
C SER A 28 -4.49 -6.26 13.31
N PHE A 29 -3.73 -5.21 13.62
CA PHE A 29 -4.09 -3.82 13.33
C PHE A 29 -4.21 -3.55 11.82
N TYR A 30 -3.27 -4.05 11.02
CA TYR A 30 -3.26 -3.88 9.56
C TYR A 30 -4.20 -4.85 8.83
N ARG A 31 -4.84 -5.77 9.57
CA ARG A 31 -5.80 -6.74 9.06
C ARG A 31 -5.23 -7.53 7.87
N VAL A 32 -3.93 -7.84 7.89
CA VAL A 32 -3.23 -8.49 6.76
C VAL A 32 -3.85 -9.86 6.44
N ALA A 33 -4.20 -10.63 7.48
CA ALA A 33 -4.89 -11.90 7.31
C ALA A 33 -6.28 -11.73 6.66
N GLY A 34 -7.07 -10.75 7.12
CA GLY A 34 -8.38 -10.44 6.56
C GLY A 34 -8.31 -9.93 5.11
N PHE A 35 -7.29 -9.15 4.77
CA PHE A 35 -7.05 -8.74 3.39
C PHE A 35 -6.70 -9.95 2.49
N LYS A 36 -5.84 -10.85 2.98
CA LYS A 36 -5.45 -12.07 2.25
C LYS A 36 -6.64 -13.01 2.01
N SER A 37 -7.62 -13.05 2.91
CA SER A 37 -8.87 -13.81 2.72
C SER A 37 -9.89 -13.12 1.81
N GLY A 38 -9.55 -11.98 1.20
CA GLY A 38 -10.39 -11.26 0.23
C GLY A 38 -11.08 -10.02 0.79
N GLY A 39 -10.85 -9.68 2.06
CA GLY A 39 -11.44 -8.50 2.69
C GLY A 39 -10.94 -7.17 2.12
N ASP A 40 -11.75 -6.15 2.33
CA ASP A 40 -11.40 -4.76 2.03
C ASP A 40 -10.77 -4.09 3.26
N THR A 41 -9.67 -3.36 3.08
CA THR A 41 -8.99 -2.61 4.15
C THR A 41 -9.48 -1.18 4.33
N LEU A 42 -10.17 -0.59 3.35
CA LEU A 42 -10.76 0.73 3.52
C LEU A 42 -11.84 0.68 4.60
N SER A 43 -11.73 1.58 5.58
CA SER A 43 -12.77 1.78 6.59
C SER A 43 -14.07 2.25 5.95
N ALA A 44 -15.17 2.20 6.71
CA ALA A 44 -16.48 2.63 6.23
C ALA A 44 -16.47 4.10 5.78
N ILE A 45 -15.75 4.97 6.49
CA ILE A 45 -15.65 6.39 6.16
C ILE A 45 -14.83 6.56 4.88
N GLU A 46 -13.63 6.00 4.81
CA GLU A 46 -12.79 6.09 3.61
C GLU A 46 -13.50 5.54 2.38
N GLY A 47 -14.18 4.39 2.52
CA GLY A 47 -14.94 3.80 1.44
C GLY A 47 -16.12 4.65 0.96
N ALA A 48 -16.78 5.38 1.86
CA ALA A 48 -17.88 6.28 1.53
C ALA A 48 -17.37 7.55 0.83
N GLU A 49 -16.30 8.15 1.34
CA GLU A 49 -15.73 9.39 0.81
C GLU A 49 -15.05 9.19 -0.55
N VAL A 50 -14.37 8.05 -0.76
CA VAL A 50 -13.75 7.72 -2.05
C VAL A 50 -14.80 7.41 -3.11
N GLY A 51 -15.96 6.87 -2.72
CA GLY A 51 -17.07 6.54 -3.61
C GLY A 51 -16.78 5.37 -4.56
N ASP A 52 -17.52 5.32 -5.67
CA ASP A 52 -17.33 4.32 -6.72
C ASP A 52 -16.09 4.64 -7.55
N VAL A 53 -15.19 3.65 -7.65
CA VAL A 53 -13.91 3.77 -8.35
C VAL A 53 -13.79 2.82 -9.53
N ALA A 54 -14.85 2.08 -9.87
CA ALA A 54 -14.85 1.13 -10.96
C ALA A 54 -14.46 1.80 -12.30
N GLY A 55 -13.48 1.22 -12.99
CA GLY A 55 -12.99 1.73 -14.28
C GLY A 55 -12.07 2.95 -14.19
N LEU A 56 -11.86 3.54 -13.01
CA LEU A 56 -10.97 4.68 -12.84
C LEU A 56 -9.50 4.27 -12.88
N ARG A 57 -8.64 5.23 -13.23
CA ARG A 57 -7.18 5.12 -13.08
C ARG A 57 -6.73 5.96 -11.88
N ILE A 58 -6.13 5.31 -10.88
CA ILE A 58 -5.79 5.95 -9.60
C ILE A 58 -4.28 5.87 -9.35
N LEU A 59 -3.71 6.99 -8.91
CA LEU A 59 -2.38 7.06 -8.31
C LEU A 59 -2.55 7.12 -6.79
N HIS A 60 -2.06 6.12 -6.06
CA HIS A 60 -2.12 6.06 -4.60
C HIS A 60 -0.74 6.32 -4.02
N LEU A 61 -0.56 7.51 -3.44
CA LEU A 61 0.72 7.96 -2.87
C LEU A 61 0.89 7.46 -1.43
N GLN A 62 2.14 7.27 -1.01
CA GLN A 62 2.50 6.76 0.32
C GLN A 62 1.79 5.44 0.64
N CYS A 63 1.83 4.51 -0.32
CA CYS A 63 0.99 3.32 -0.26
C CYS A 63 1.37 2.29 0.81
N HIS A 64 2.51 2.46 1.50
CA HIS A 64 3.00 1.62 2.58
C HIS A 64 3.01 0.12 2.20
N LEU A 65 2.23 -0.74 2.88
CA LEU A 65 2.10 -2.17 2.55
C LEU A 65 1.33 -2.44 1.25
N GLY A 66 0.64 -1.43 0.72
CA GLY A 66 -0.14 -1.51 -0.51
C GLY A 66 -1.54 -2.13 -0.35
N LEU A 67 -2.02 -2.36 0.87
CA LEU A 67 -3.31 -3.02 1.11
C LEU A 67 -4.47 -2.20 0.52
N ASP A 68 -4.54 -0.90 0.83
CA ASP A 68 -5.59 -0.01 0.31
C ASP A 68 -5.51 0.15 -1.21
N THR A 69 -4.28 0.19 -1.76
CA THR A 69 -4.04 0.17 -3.22
C THR A 69 -4.72 -1.03 -3.87
N LEU A 70 -4.55 -2.20 -3.27
CA LEU A 70 -5.11 -3.45 -3.78
C LEU A 70 -6.61 -3.56 -3.51
N SER A 71 -7.11 -2.98 -2.42
CA SER A 71 -8.54 -2.82 -2.16
C SER A 71 -9.22 -1.96 -3.22
N LEU A 72 -8.64 -0.81 -3.57
CA LEU A 72 -9.11 0.02 -4.68
C LEU A 72 -9.11 -0.74 -6.00
N ALA A 73 -8.08 -1.56 -6.24
CA ALA A 73 -8.03 -2.43 -7.42
C ALA A 73 -9.12 -3.52 -7.41
N ARG A 74 -9.43 -4.11 -6.24
CA ARG A 74 -10.54 -5.06 -6.07
C ARG A 74 -11.90 -4.41 -6.34
N ARG A 75 -12.05 -3.12 -6.04
CA ARG A 75 -13.24 -2.31 -6.38
C ARG A 75 -13.33 -1.95 -7.87
N GLY A 76 -12.43 -2.45 -8.72
CA GLY A 76 -12.51 -2.31 -10.17
C GLY A 76 -11.68 -1.15 -10.74
N ALA A 77 -10.87 -0.47 -9.93
CA ALA A 77 -9.95 0.55 -10.42
C ALA A 77 -8.65 -0.05 -10.99
N THR A 78 -7.99 0.66 -11.90
CA THR A 78 -6.60 0.42 -12.28
C THR A 78 -5.71 1.32 -11.42
N VAL A 79 -4.98 0.74 -10.47
CA VAL A 79 -4.27 1.51 -9.44
C VAL A 79 -2.75 1.34 -9.55
N THR A 80 -2.04 2.47 -9.48
CA THR A 80 -0.58 2.50 -9.28
C THR A 80 -0.29 3.00 -7.87
N GLY A 81 0.25 2.14 -7.01
CA GLY A 81 0.74 2.52 -5.68
C GLY A 81 2.19 2.98 -5.73
N VAL A 82 2.49 4.10 -5.09
CA VAL A 82 3.84 4.66 -4.99
C VAL A 82 4.20 4.84 -3.52
N ASP A 83 5.38 4.33 -3.15
CA ASP A 83 5.96 4.55 -1.84
C ASP A 83 7.49 4.74 -1.98
N PHE A 84 8.10 5.42 -1.02
CA PHE A 84 9.55 5.60 -0.95
C PHE A 84 10.25 4.46 -0.17
N LEU A 85 9.48 3.53 0.41
CA LEU A 85 9.99 2.32 1.02
C LEU A 85 10.70 1.41 -0.01
N ARG A 86 11.79 0.80 0.42
CA ARG A 86 12.54 -0.20 -0.36
C ARG A 86 11.87 -1.57 -0.28
N VAL A 87 11.22 -1.85 0.86
CA VAL A 87 10.49 -3.08 1.11
C VAL A 87 9.11 -3.02 0.46
N ARG A 88 8.91 -3.81 -0.59
CA ARG A 88 7.61 -3.98 -1.26
C ARG A 88 6.96 -5.28 -0.84
N CYS A 89 5.71 -5.24 -0.38
CA CYS A 89 4.90 -6.46 -0.31
C CYS A 89 4.50 -6.86 -1.74
N ARG A 90 5.16 -7.87 -2.32
CA ARG A 90 4.80 -8.39 -3.66
C ARG A 90 3.56 -9.29 -3.54
N SER A 91 2.46 -8.84 -4.12
CA SER A 91 1.40 -9.74 -4.59
C SER A 91 1.92 -10.52 -5.82
N PRO A 92 1.77 -11.86 -5.90
CA PRO A 92 2.13 -12.65 -7.08
C PRO A 92 1.39 -12.22 -8.36
N ALA A 93 0.26 -11.51 -8.25
CA ALA A 93 -0.66 -11.27 -9.35
C ALA A 93 -0.24 -10.12 -10.30
N ASN A 94 0.75 -9.29 -9.94
CA ASN A 94 1.02 -8.04 -10.66
C ASN A 94 2.25 -8.08 -11.59
N SER A 95 2.67 -9.27 -12.05
CA SER A 95 3.87 -9.46 -12.89
C SER A 95 3.63 -9.36 -14.40
N ARG A 96 2.39 -9.12 -14.87
CA ARG A 96 2.06 -9.17 -16.32
C ARG A 96 1.74 -7.84 -17.02
N ARG A 97 1.83 -6.67 -16.38
CA ARG A 97 1.50 -5.38 -17.03
C ARG A 97 2.53 -4.24 -16.82
N ALA A 98 3.80 -4.59 -16.62
CA ALA A 98 4.89 -3.61 -16.55
C ALA A 98 6.01 -3.88 -17.60
N ARG A 99 5.61 -4.29 -18.80
CA ARG A 99 6.43 -4.19 -20.02
C ARG A 99 5.55 -3.66 -21.14
N ALA A 100 5.57 -2.35 -21.30
CA ALA A 100 5.37 -1.65 -22.56
C ALA A 100 6.56 -0.70 -22.69
#